data_AF-G6B021-F1
#
_entry.id   AF-G6B021-F1
#
_cell.length_a   1.000
_cell.length_b   1.000
_cell.length_c   1.000
_cell.angle_alpha   90.00
_cell.angle_beta   90.00
_cell.angle_gamma   90.00
#
_symmetry.space_group_name_H-M   'P 1'
#
loop_
_entity.id
_entity.type
_entity.pdbx_description
1 polymer ?
#
loop_
_entity_poly.entity_id
_entity_poly.type
_entity_poly.pdbx_seq_one_letter_code
_entity_poly.pdbx_strand_id
1 'polypeptide(L)'
;MLLTLFKQHMKVFVKDHIVINRYSLNNAILQYHDIVVSEETFNWIVKTIHTNSTVVDKEEMRNHNENVNARKFRTQSYIKNGICPECGGKLIIRNRKFGSFYGCSNYPKCKFTINK
;
A
#
# COMPACT_ATOMS: atom_id res chain seq x y z
N MET A 1 4.72 17.49 10.54
CA MET A 1 3.35 17.57 9.98
C MET A 1 3.42 17.90 8.48
N LEU A 2 4.08 17.07 7.66
CA LEU A 2 4.34 17.37 6.23
C LEU A 2 4.60 16.10 5.39
N LEU A 3 3.90 14.99 5.64
CA LEU A 3 4.05 13.76 4.83
C LEU A 3 2.71 13.08 4.56
N THR A 4 1.69 13.86 4.21
CA THR A 4 0.34 13.33 3.92
C THR A 4 -0.32 13.96 2.70
N LEU A 5 0.47 14.40 1.72
CA LEU A 5 -0.06 15.10 0.53
C LEU A 5 0.47 14.60 -0.82
N PHE A 6 1.16 13.46 -0.89
CA PHE A 6 1.78 13.02 -2.17
C PHE A 6 1.05 11.90 -2.92
N LYS A 7 -0.08 11.38 -2.44
CA LYS A 7 -0.66 10.14 -2.98
C LYS A 7 -1.90 10.26 -3.90
N GLN A 8 -2.35 11.47 -4.26
CA GLN A 8 -3.64 11.60 -4.98
C GLN A 8 -3.67 12.45 -6.26
N HIS A 9 -2.56 12.99 -6.75
CA HIS A 9 -2.58 13.90 -7.92
C HIS A 9 -1.68 13.48 -9.09
N MET A 10 -1.68 12.20 -9.46
CA MET A 10 -1.26 11.79 -10.82
C MET A 10 -2.48 11.38 -11.65
N LYS A 11 -3.46 12.29 -11.76
CA LYS A 11 -4.41 12.22 -12.88
C LYS A 11 -3.78 13.02 -14.01
N VAL A 12 -3.07 12.34 -14.90
CA VAL A 12 -2.58 12.93 -16.14
C VAL A 12 -3.80 13.21 -17.00
N PHE A 13 -4.18 14.47 -17.15
CA PHE A 13 -5.23 14.88 -18.08
C PHE A 13 -4.65 14.85 -19.49
N VAL A 14 -5.00 13.81 -20.24
CA VAL A 14 -4.67 13.72 -21.67
C VAL A 14 -5.82 14.39 -22.43
N LYS A 15 -5.51 15.47 -23.17
CA LYS A 15 -6.52 16.24 -23.93
C LYS A 15 -7.19 15.40 -25.03
N ASP A 16 -6.44 14.47 -25.62
CA ASP A 16 -6.89 13.66 -26.75
C ASP A 16 -6.60 12.18 -26.52
N HIS A 17 -7.64 11.36 -26.44
CA HIS A 17 -7.49 9.91 -26.47
C HIS A 17 -7.35 9.46 -27.92
N ILE A 18 -6.14 9.11 -28.34
CA ILE A 18 -5.91 8.58 -29.68
C ILE A 18 -6.41 7.13 -29.69
N VAL A 19 -7.57 6.91 -30.32
CA VAL A 19 -8.14 5.57 -30.50
C VAL A 19 -7.58 4.98 -31.79
N ILE A 20 -6.70 3.99 -31.66
CA ILE A 20 -6.02 3.33 -32.78
C ILE A 20 -6.41 1.85 -32.77
N ASN A 21 -6.77 1.30 -33.94
CA ASN A 21 -6.99 -0.14 -34.08
C ASN A 21 -5.66 -0.89 -33.84
N ARG A 22 -5.72 -2.05 -33.16
CA ARG A 22 -4.59 -2.95 -32.91
C ARG A 22 -3.70 -3.18 -34.14
N TYR A 23 -4.27 -3.33 -35.34
CA TYR A 23 -3.49 -3.54 -36.56
C TYR A 23 -2.60 -2.33 -36.95
N SER A 24 -3.00 -1.13 -36.56
CA SER A 24 -2.31 0.13 -36.87
C SER A 24 -1.44 0.64 -35.72
N LEU A 25 -1.46 -0.02 -34.56
CA LEU A 25 -0.82 0.44 -33.33
C LEU A 25 0.69 0.62 -33.50
N ASN A 26 1.39 -0.37 -34.06
CA ASN A 26 2.84 -0.29 -34.24
C ASN A 26 3.24 0.89 -35.13
N ASN A 27 2.53 1.08 -36.25
CA ASN A 27 2.81 2.18 -37.16
C ASN A 27 2.55 3.54 -36.49
N ALA A 28 1.48 3.66 -35.70
CA ALA A 28 1.18 4.87 -34.97
C ALA A 28 2.20 5.18 -33.87
N ILE A 29 2.66 4.17 -33.11
CA ILE A 29 3.73 4.33 -32.11
C ILE A 29 5.01 4.83 -32.77
N LEU A 30 5.37 4.26 -33.92
CA LEU A 30 6.59 4.63 -34.65
C LEU A 30 6.56 6.04 -35.24
N GLN A 31 5.40 6.69 -35.35
CA GLN A 31 5.30 8.08 -35.82
C GLN A 31 5.72 9.11 -34.77
N TYR A 32 5.80 8.73 -33.49
CA TYR A 32 6.24 9.62 -32.42
C TYR A 32 7.76 9.63 -32.33
N HIS A 33 8.38 10.72 -32.78
CA HIS A 33 9.82 10.94 -32.69
C HIS A 33 10.22 12.10 -31.75
N ASP A 34 9.23 12.81 -31.21
CA ASP A 34 9.49 13.93 -30.32
C ASP A 34 10.10 13.45 -29.02
N ILE A 35 11.27 14.01 -28.68
CA ILE A 35 11.91 13.80 -27.40
C ILE A 35 11.10 14.55 -26.35
N VAL A 36 10.19 13.84 -25.68
CA VAL A 36 9.31 14.40 -24.64
C VAL A 36 10.10 14.71 -23.34
N VAL A 37 11.27 14.10 -23.17
CA VAL A 37 12.10 14.20 -21.96
C VAL A 37 13.53 14.53 -22.35
N SER A 38 14.02 15.70 -21.92
CA SER A 38 15.41 16.10 -22.16
C SER A 38 16.39 15.15 -21.46
N GLU A 39 17.61 15.04 -21.98
CA GLU A 39 18.67 14.23 -21.39
C GLU A 39 18.96 14.61 -19.92
N GLU A 40 18.92 15.91 -19.61
CA GLU A 40 19.04 16.40 -18.23
C GLU A 40 17.92 15.89 -17.33
N THR A 41 16.67 15.95 -17.80
CA THR A 41 15.49 15.46 -17.05
C THR A 41 15.59 13.95 -16.86
N PHE A 42 16.00 13.21 -17.90
CA PHE A 42 16.22 11.78 -17.83
C PHE A 42 17.28 11.43 -16.77
N ASN A 43 18.43 12.10 -16.81
CA ASN A 43 19.51 11.88 -15.85
C ASN A 43 19.12 12.25 -14.42
N TRP A 44 18.33 13.33 -14.25
CA TRP A 44 17.77 13.68 -12.96
C TRP A 44 16.82 12.58 -12.44
N ILE A 45 15.87 12.10 -13.26
CA ILE A 45 14.97 11.00 -12.90
C ILE A 45 15.78 9.77 -12.47
N VAL A 46 16.76 9.37 -13.28
CA VAL A 46 17.63 8.22 -12.99
C VAL A 46 18.40 8.43 -11.68
N LYS A 47 19.00 9.59 -11.46
CA LYS A 47 19.70 9.92 -10.22
C LYS A 47 18.78 9.93 -9.01
N THR A 48 17.60 10.53 -9.12
CA THR A 48 16.59 10.57 -8.06
C THR A 48 16.10 9.16 -7.74
N ILE A 49 15.86 8.34 -8.76
CA ILE A 49 15.57 6.92 -8.56
C ILE A 49 16.76 6.26 -7.88
N HIS A 50 18.01 6.36 -8.33
CA HIS A 50 19.13 5.69 -7.64
C HIS A 50 19.37 6.18 -6.21
N THR A 51 19.14 7.47 -5.95
CA THR A 51 19.36 8.07 -4.63
C THR A 51 18.22 7.72 -3.65
N ASN A 52 16.99 7.57 -4.17
CA ASN A 52 15.79 7.30 -3.36
C ASN A 52 15.26 5.88 -3.51
N SER A 53 15.77 5.10 -4.46
CA SER A 53 15.65 3.66 -4.49
C SER A 53 16.53 3.23 -3.35
N THR A 54 15.86 3.12 -2.21
CA THR A 54 16.34 2.46 -1.02
C THR A 54 17.04 1.20 -1.48
N VAL A 55 18.37 1.23 -1.54
CA VAL A 55 19.16 0.12 -1.05
C VAL A 55 18.73 0.04 0.41
N VAL A 56 17.61 -0.63 0.67
CA VAL A 56 17.17 -0.89 2.04
C VAL A 56 18.33 -1.69 2.57
N ASP A 57 19.09 -1.09 3.49
CA ASP A 57 20.22 -1.75 4.08
C ASP A 57 19.74 -3.13 4.53
N LYS A 58 20.51 -4.19 4.23
CA LYS A 58 20.07 -5.57 4.50
C LYS A 58 19.68 -5.72 5.97
N GLU A 59 20.38 -4.98 6.84
CA GLU A 59 20.07 -4.86 8.25
C GLU A 59 18.74 -4.15 8.51
N GLU A 60 18.47 -3.00 7.89
CA GLU A 60 17.17 -2.31 7.99
C GLU A 60 16.01 -3.20 7.51
N MET A 61 16.19 -3.93 6.42
CA MET A 61 15.18 -4.87 5.92
C MET A 61 14.96 -6.02 6.89
N ARG A 62 16.04 -6.58 7.44
CA ARG A 62 15.96 -7.61 8.49
C ARG A 62 15.20 -7.09 9.71
N ASN A 63 15.57 -5.93 10.21
CA ASN A 63 14.94 -5.28 11.36
C ASN A 63 13.46 -4.98 11.09
N HIS A 64 13.11 -4.53 9.88
CA HIS A 64 11.72 -4.36 9.49
C HIS A 64 10.94 -5.67 9.58
N ASN A 65 11.47 -6.74 8.96
CA ASN A 65 10.82 -8.05 8.93
C ASN A 65 10.66 -8.63 10.34
N GLU A 66 11.70 -8.53 11.18
CA GLU A 66 11.65 -8.95 12.58
C GLU A 66 10.59 -8.18 13.36
N ASN A 67 10.53 -6.85 13.19
CA ASN A 67 9.52 -6.02 13.83
C ASN A 67 8.09 -6.36 13.38
N VAL A 68 7.89 -6.62 12.08
CA VAL A 68 6.58 -7.06 11.53
C VAL A 68 6.19 -8.40 12.12
N ASN A 69 7.11 -9.38 12.16
CA ASN A 69 6.87 -10.69 12.74
C ASN A 69 6.57 -10.62 14.24
N ALA A 70 7.31 -9.81 15.00
CA ALA A 70 7.07 -9.59 16.42
C ALA A 70 5.70 -8.95 16.69
N ARG A 71 5.24 -8.02 15.83
CA ARG A 71 3.89 -7.46 15.91
C ARG A 71 2.83 -8.52 15.61
N LYS A 72 3.01 -9.32 14.56
CA LYS A 72 2.09 -10.41 14.20
C LYS A 72 1.94 -11.41 15.34
N PHE A 73 3.04 -11.84 15.94
CA PHE A 73 3.03 -12.77 17.08
C PHE A 73 2.28 -12.20 18.29
N ARG A 74 2.57 -10.93 18.66
CA ARG A 74 1.86 -10.24 19.76
C ARG A 74 0.36 -10.16 19.51
N THR A 75 -0.04 -9.73 18.32
CA THR A 75 -1.46 -9.67 17.93
C THR A 75 -2.13 -11.04 18.05
N GLN A 76 -1.49 -12.10 17.55
CA GLN A 76 -2.01 -13.47 17.65
C GLN A 76 -2.16 -13.94 19.09
N SER A 77 -1.18 -13.63 19.96
CA SER A 77 -1.21 -13.95 21.38
C SER A 77 -2.36 -13.24 22.09
N TYR A 78 -2.58 -11.95 21.83
CA TYR A 78 -3.71 -11.18 22.36
C TYR A 78 -5.04 -11.84 21.97
N ILE A 79 -5.22 -12.14 20.69
CA ILE A 79 -6.44 -12.78 20.18
C ILE A 79 -6.68 -14.13 20.85
N LYS A 80 -5.64 -14.97 20.99
CA LYS A 80 -5.71 -16.28 21.64
C LYS A 80 -6.13 -16.15 23.11
N ASN A 81 -5.71 -15.10 23.79
CA ASN A 81 -6.07 -14.80 25.18
C ASN A 81 -7.41 -14.06 25.30
N GLY A 82 -8.15 -13.86 24.21
CA GLY A 82 -9.42 -13.14 24.21
C GLY A 82 -9.27 -11.64 24.47
N ILE A 83 -8.12 -11.05 24.14
CA ILE A 83 -7.79 -9.63 24.31
C ILE A 83 -7.72 -8.97 22.93
N CYS A 84 -8.30 -7.79 22.81
CA CYS A 84 -8.27 -6.97 21.60
C CYS A 84 -6.86 -6.37 21.41
N PRO A 85 -6.20 -6.62 20.28
CA PRO A 85 -4.83 -6.12 20.02
C PRO A 85 -4.79 -4.61 19.75
N GLU A 86 -5.92 -3.96 19.46
CA GLU A 86 -5.97 -2.51 19.19
C GLU A 86 -6.15 -1.67 20.45
N CYS A 87 -6.96 -2.13 21.41
CA CYS A 87 -7.32 -1.34 22.59
C CYS A 87 -7.23 -2.07 23.94
N GLY A 88 -6.83 -3.34 23.96
CA GLY A 88 -6.73 -4.14 25.19
C GLY A 88 -8.07 -4.59 25.80
N GLY A 89 -9.21 -4.21 25.21
CA GLY A 89 -10.54 -4.67 25.64
C GLY A 89 -10.75 -6.19 25.43
N LYS A 90 -11.82 -6.76 25.99
CA LYS A 90 -12.12 -8.19 25.81
C LYS A 90 -12.67 -8.46 24.40
N LEU A 91 -12.27 -9.58 23.80
CA LEU A 91 -12.91 -10.11 22.60
C LEU A 91 -14.11 -10.97 23.00
N ILE A 92 -15.25 -10.71 22.38
CA ILE A 92 -16.49 -11.44 22.60
C ILE A 92 -16.98 -12.05 21.28
N ILE A 93 -17.63 -13.21 21.36
CA ILE A 93 -18.24 -13.85 20.20
C ILE A 93 -19.51 -13.09 19.82
N ARG A 94 -19.63 -12.71 18.56
CA ARG A 94 -20.82 -12.12 17.96
C ARG A 94 -21.26 -12.95 16.76
N ASN A 95 -22.57 -12.98 16.51
CA ASN A 95 -23.16 -13.74 15.41
C ASN A 95 -23.52 -12.80 14.24
N ARG A 96 -23.33 -13.29 13.01
CA ARG A 96 -23.81 -12.69 11.76
C ARG A 96 -24.49 -13.76 10.90
N LYS A 97 -25.15 -13.36 9.82
CA LYS A 97 -25.83 -14.27 8.88
C LYS A 97 -24.95 -15.44 8.40
N PHE A 98 -23.64 -15.19 8.23
CA PHE A 98 -22.68 -16.16 7.72
C PHE A 98 -21.71 -16.69 8.80
N GLY A 99 -22.21 -16.88 10.03
CA GLY A 99 -21.44 -17.49 11.13
C GLY A 99 -21.07 -16.52 12.25
N SER A 100 -20.15 -16.95 13.12
CA SER A 100 -19.72 -16.17 14.29
C SER A 100 -18.34 -15.55 14.07
N PHE A 101 -18.05 -14.46 14.79
CA PHE A 101 -16.77 -13.75 14.75
C PHE A 101 -16.45 -13.19 16.14
N TYR A 102 -15.17 -12.95 16.41
CA TYR A 102 -14.75 -12.21 17.60
C TYR A 102 -14.79 -10.71 17.32
N GLY A 103 -15.51 -9.97 18.15
CA GLY A 103 -15.56 -8.50 18.12
C GLY A 103 -15.11 -7.90 19.44
N CYS A 104 -14.51 -6.70 19.40
CA CYS A 104 -14.13 -6.00 20.62
C CYS A 104 -15.36 -5.60 21.45
N SER A 105 -15.29 -5.82 22.77
CA SER A 105 -16.31 -5.39 23.74
C SER A 105 -16.50 -3.88 23.76
N ASN A 106 -15.46 -3.11 23.41
CA ASN A 106 -15.47 -1.65 23.43
C ASN A 106 -16.06 -1.01 22.17
N TYR A 107 -16.72 -1.79 21.31
CA TYR A 107 -17.52 -1.24 20.21
C TYR A 107 -18.60 -0.28 20.79
N PRO A 108 -18.83 0.92 20.20
CA PRO A 108 -18.36 1.38 18.88
C PRO A 108 -16.98 2.06 18.86
N LYS A 109 -16.35 2.31 20.01
CA LYS A 109 -15.07 3.02 20.11
C LYS A 109 -13.90 2.25 19.51
N CYS A 110 -13.93 0.92 19.61
CA CYS A 110 -13.00 0.03 18.91
C CYS A 110 -13.77 -0.91 17.98
N LYS A 111 -13.39 -0.92 16.70
CA LYS A 111 -14.05 -1.68 15.64
C LYS A 111 -13.30 -2.95 15.24
N PHE A 112 -12.28 -3.35 16.01
CA PHE A 112 -11.55 -4.58 15.78
C PHE A 112 -12.51 -5.78 15.73
N THR A 113 -12.40 -6.56 14.65
CA THR A 113 -13.10 -7.82 14.44
C THR A 113 -12.17 -8.83 13.79
N ILE A 114 -12.29 -10.10 14.17
CA ILE A 114 -11.60 -11.20 13.52
C ILE A 114 -12.55 -12.39 13.36
N ASN A 115 -12.48 -13.09 12.24
CA ASN A 115 -13.25 -14.31 12.03
C ASN A 115 -12.86 -15.35 13.09
N LYS A 116 -13.84 -16.10 13.57
CA LYS A 116 -13.61 -17.21 14.48
C LYS A 116 -12.95 -18.37 13.77
#